data_AF-A0A968PC88-F1
#
_entry.id   AF-A0A968PC88-F1
#
_cell.length_a   1.000
_cell.length_b   1.000
_cell.length_c   1.000
_cell.angle_alpha   90.00
_cell.angle_beta   90.00
_cell.angle_gamma   90.00
#
_symmetry.space_group_name_H-M   'P 1'
#
loop_
_entity.id
_entity.type
_entity.pdbx_description
1 polymer ?
#
loop_
_entity_poly.entity_id
_entity_poly.type
_entity_poly.pdbx_seq_one_letter_code
_entity_poly.pdbx_strand_id
1 'polypeptide(L)'
;MDETLFQKKLGELMGEISTLPKAEQEKLTALAGETQQRHAKLRKTVGDLQESLDYLRLAIKYMVFDLEATRRENRYLRQMIEHKFTDGSEDETHPDHDKF
;
A
#
# COMPACT_ATOMS: atom_id res chain seq x y z
N MET A 1 18.68 1.36 -10.02
CA MET A 1 20.16 1.44 -10.14
C MET A 1 20.75 0.45 -9.15
N ASP A 2 21.72 -0.33 -9.59
CA ASP A 2 22.37 -1.34 -8.75
C ASP A 2 23.37 -0.65 -7.80
N GLU A 3 23.20 -0.80 -6.49
CA GLU A 3 24.08 -0.20 -5.48
C GLU A 3 25.54 -0.59 -5.72
N THR A 4 25.76 -1.80 -6.19
CA THR A 4 27.09 -2.33 -6.47
C THR A 4 27.79 -1.51 -7.55
N LEU A 5 27.04 -1.06 -8.56
CA LEU A 5 27.54 -0.19 -9.62
C LEU A 5 27.88 1.20 -9.09
N PHE A 6 27.03 1.77 -8.23
CA PHE A 6 27.27 3.08 -7.62
C PHE A 6 28.53 3.07 -6.74
N GLN A 7 28.65 2.09 -5.85
CA GLN A 7 29.82 1.95 -4.97
C GLN A 7 31.11 1.73 -5.77
N LYS A 8 31.06 0.90 -6.82
CA LYS A 8 32.19 0.68 -7.71
C LYS A 8 32.64 1.98 -8.38
N LYS A 9 31.70 2.74 -8.96
CA LYS A 9 31.99 4.01 -9.65
C LYS A 9 32.49 5.09 -8.69
N LEU A 10 31.95 5.14 -7.47
CA LEU A 10 32.41 6.06 -6.44
C LEU A 10 33.83 5.70 -5.98
N GLY A 11 34.14 4.41 -5.83
CA GLY A 11 35.49 3.94 -5.52
C GLY A 11 36.51 4.27 -6.61
N GLU A 12 36.15 4.07 -7.88
CA GLU A 12 36.96 4.48 -9.04
C GLU A 12 37.25 5.99 -9.01
N LEU A 13 36.21 6.81 -8.80
CA LEU A 13 36.32 8.27 -8.72
C LEU A 13 37.22 8.73 -7.56
N MET A 14 37.08 8.12 -6.38
CA MET A 14 37.93 8.43 -5.22
C MET A 14 39.39 8.04 -5.46
N GLY A 15 39.62 6.93 -6.17
CA GLY A 15 40.95 6.52 -6.61
C GLY A 15 41.58 7.55 -7.55
N GLU A 16 40.83 8.07 -8.52
CA GLU A 16 41.32 9.11 -9.43
C GLU A 16 41.62 10.43 -8.70
N ILE A 17 40.74 10.87 -7.79
CA ILE A 17 40.93 12.08 -6.97
C ILE A 17 42.21 11.97 -6.12
N SER A 18 42.58 10.77 -5.66
CA SER A 18 43.79 10.55 -4.87
C SER A 18 45.10 10.85 -5.62
N THR A 19 45.06 10.90 -6.96
CA THR A 19 46.23 11.18 -7.82
C THR A 19 46.40 12.66 -8.17
N LEU A 20 45.42 13.50 -7.85
CA LEU A 20 45.43 14.93 -8.15
C LEU A 20 46.28 15.73 -7.14
N PRO A 21 46.78 16.93 -7.52
CA PRO A 21 47.44 17.84 -6.59
C PRO A 21 46.55 18.21 -5.39
N LYS A 22 47.15 18.34 -4.19
CA LYS A 22 46.44 18.56 -2.92
C LYS A 22 45.40 19.69 -2.95
N ALA A 23 45.65 20.76 -3.72
CA ALA A 23 44.76 21.91 -3.82
C ALA A 23 43.38 21.60 -4.46
N GLU A 24 43.31 20.64 -5.38
CA GLU A 24 42.07 20.24 -6.05
C GLU A 24 41.42 19.03 -5.36
N GLN A 25 42.23 18.25 -4.66
CA GLN A 25 41.86 17.01 -3.99
C GLN A 25 40.83 17.21 -2.86
N GLU A 26 41.02 18.22 -2.00
CA GLU A 26 40.11 18.45 -0.86
C GLU A 26 38.68 18.75 -1.31
N LYS A 27 38.52 19.62 -2.32
CA LYS A 27 37.19 20.04 -2.81
C LYS A 27 36.44 18.89 -3.47
N LEU A 28 37.13 18.07 -4.26
CA LEU A 28 36.53 16.91 -4.92
C LEU A 28 36.20 15.80 -3.94
N THR A 29 37.05 15.57 -2.94
CA THR A 29 36.79 14.61 -1.85
C THR A 29 35.55 15.01 -1.05
N ALA A 30 35.42 16.29 -0.72
CA ALA A 30 34.24 16.81 -0.02
C ALA A 30 32.95 16.61 -0.85
N LEU A 31 32.98 16.91 -2.15
CA LEU A 31 31.84 16.75 -3.04
C LEU A 31 31.43 15.27 -3.22
N ALA A 32 32.42 14.37 -3.33
CA ALA A 32 32.18 12.93 -3.41
C ALA A 32 31.52 12.41 -2.12
N GLY A 33 32.01 12.84 -0.95
CA GLY A 33 31.42 12.51 0.35
C GLY A 33 29.98 13.02 0.49
N GLU A 34 29.71 14.26 0.07
CA GLU A 34 28.36 14.81 0.07
C GLU A 34 27.42 14.02 -0.86
N THR A 35 27.90 13.65 -2.05
CA THR A 35 27.14 12.85 -3.02
C THR A 35 26.78 11.48 -2.44
N GLN A 36 27.72 10.83 -1.76
CA GLN A 36 27.49 9.54 -1.10
C GLN A 36 26.44 9.66 0.01
N GLN A 37 26.50 10.71 0.83
CA GLN A 37 25.50 10.96 1.89
C GLN A 37 24.11 11.23 1.32
N ARG A 38 24.01 12.05 0.27
CA ARG A 38 22.74 12.33 -0.42
C ARG A 38 22.16 11.05 -1.03
N HIS A 39 22.98 10.22 -1.65
CA HIS A 39 22.56 8.93 -2.21
C HIS A 39 22.02 8.00 -1.11
N ALA A 40 22.74 7.87 0.02
CA ALA A 40 22.31 7.06 1.15
C ALA A 40 20.97 7.54 1.72
N LYS A 41 20.78 8.86 1.88
CA LYS A 41 19.52 9.45 2.34
C LYS A 41 18.38 9.17 1.37
N LEU A 42 18.59 9.37 0.08
CA LEU A 42 17.58 9.11 -0.94
C LEU A 42 17.17 7.64 -0.96
N ARG A 43 18.14 6.72 -0.85
CA ARG A 43 17.87 5.29 -0.76
C ARG A 43 17.01 4.94 0.46
N LYS A 44 17.34 5.49 1.63
CA LYS A 44 16.55 5.32 2.84
C LYS A 44 15.11 5.79 2.62
N THR A 45 14.93 7.02 2.11
CA THR A 45 13.60 7.58 1.86
C THR A 45 12.78 6.75 0.87
N VAL A 46 13.41 6.23 -0.20
CA VAL A 46 12.73 5.34 -1.14
C VAL A 46 12.33 4.02 -0.47
N GLY A 47 13.18 3.45 0.39
CA GLY A 47 12.86 2.27 1.19
C GLY A 47 11.67 2.51 2.12
N ASP A 48 11.69 3.60 2.89
CA ASP A 48 10.61 3.98 3.81
C ASP A 48 9.27 4.19 3.05
N LEU A 49 9.33 4.77 1.84
CA LEU A 49 8.17 4.92 0.95
C LEU A 49 7.63 3.58 0.45
N GLN A 50 8.51 2.65 0.07
CA GLN A 50 8.12 1.30 -0.35
C GLN A 50 7.42 0.56 0.77
N GLU A 51 7.97 0.58 1.99
CA GLU A 51 7.33 -0.03 3.16
C GLU A 51 5.96 0.59 3.46
N SER A 52 5.84 1.91 3.36
CA SER A 52 4.57 2.62 3.53
C SER A 52 3.53 2.23 2.48
N LEU A 53 3.94 2.05 1.23
CA LEU A 53 3.07 1.58 0.14
C LEU A 53 2.64 0.13 0.33
N ASP A 54 3.53 -0.74 0.79
CA ASP A 54 3.21 -2.13 1.08
C ASP A 54 2.22 -2.24 2.25
N TYR A 55 2.42 -1.43 3.30
CA TYR A 55 1.46 -1.31 4.40
C TYR A 55 0.09 -0.81 3.90
N LEU A 56 0.07 0.26 3.11
CA LEU A 56 -1.16 0.81 2.55
C LEU A 56 -1.89 -0.22 1.68
N ARG A 57 -1.14 -0.96 0.85
CA ARG A 57 -1.68 -2.02 0.00
C ARG A 57 -2.34 -3.11 0.83
N LEU A 58 -1.74 -3.50 1.95
CA LEU A 58 -2.32 -4.48 2.86
C LEU A 58 -3.59 -3.93 3.55
N ALA A 59 -3.53 -2.69 4.05
CA ALA A 59 -4.67 -2.03 4.68
C ALA A 59 -5.88 -1.96 3.74
N ILE A 60 -5.68 -1.63 2.46
CA ILE A 60 -6.75 -1.62 1.44
C ILE A 60 -7.35 -3.01 1.26
N LYS A 61 -6.53 -4.07 1.21
CA LYS A 61 -7.04 -5.46 1.09
C LYS A 61 -7.97 -5.81 2.25
N TYR A 62 -7.59 -5.45 3.48
CA TYR A 62 -8.44 -5.68 4.65
C TYR A 62 -9.72 -4.84 4.61
N MET A 63 -9.62 -3.55 4.29
CA MET A 63 -10.82 -2.70 4.18
C MET A 63 -11.82 -3.23 3.15
N VAL A 64 -11.35 -3.68 1.98
CA VAL A 64 -12.22 -4.25 0.95
C VAL A 64 -12.84 -5.57 1.41
N PHE A 65 -12.07 -6.40 2.12
CA PHE A 65 -12.57 -7.66 2.68
C PHE A 65 -13.68 -7.41 3.72
N ASP A 66 -13.45 -6.51 4.67
CA ASP A 66 -14.42 -6.15 5.70
C ASP A 66 -15.68 -5.52 5.10
N LEU A 67 -15.52 -4.70 4.06
CA LEU A 67 -16.64 -4.11 3.32
C LEU A 67 -17.47 -5.17 2.59
N GLU A 68 -16.84 -6.18 1.99
CA GLU A 68 -17.57 -7.30 1.39
C GLU A 68 -18.31 -8.15 2.43
N ALA A 69 -17.70 -8.40 3.59
CA ALA A 69 -18.33 -9.13 4.69
C ALA A 69 -19.59 -8.41 5.19
N THR A 70 -19.49 -7.12 5.48
CA THR A 70 -20.63 -6.30 5.92
C THR A 70 -21.72 -6.16 4.86
N ARG A 71 -21.36 -6.09 3.57
CA ARG A 71 -22.35 -6.09 2.46
C ARG A 71 -23.09 -7.42 2.35
N ARG A 72 -22.40 -8.56 2.53
CA ARG A 72 -23.03 -9.89 2.52
C ARG A 72 -23.99 -10.05 3.70
N GLU A 73 -23.56 -9.67 4.89
CA GLU A 73 -24.39 -9.71 6.09
C GLU A 73 -25.63 -8.83 5.94
N ASN A 74 -25.50 -7.60 5.44
CA ASN A 74 -26.63 -6.72 5.23
C ASN A 74 -27.66 -7.31 4.24
N ARG A 75 -27.20 -7.94 3.14
CA ARG A 75 -28.09 -8.63 2.20
C ARG A 75 -28.83 -9.79 2.86
N TYR A 76 -28.11 -10.61 3.63
CA TYR A 76 -28.71 -11.75 4.34
C TYR A 76 -29.78 -11.29 5.34
N LEU A 77 -29.50 -10.25 6.13
CA LEU A 77 -30.46 -9.68 7.08
C LEU A 77 -31.71 -9.11 6.39
N ARG A 78 -31.55 -8.44 5.24
CA ARG A 78 -32.69 -7.93 4.46
C ARG A 78 -33.58 -9.05 3.93
N GLN A 79 -32.97 -10.11 3.39
CA GLN A 79 -33.71 -11.29 2.93
C GLN A 79 -34.49 -11.96 4.07
N MET A 80 -33.88 -12.10 5.26
CA MET A 80 -34.58 -12.64 6.43
C MET A 80 -35.80 -11.80 6.82
N ILE A 81 -35.71 -10.48 6.73
CA ILE A 81 -36.83 -9.58 7.05
C ILE A 81 -37.94 -9.73 6.00
N GLU A 82 -37.60 -9.74 4.72
CA GLU A 82 -38.55 -9.89 3.61
C GLU A 82 -39.29 -11.24 3.65
N HIS A 83 -38.59 -12.34 3.97
CA HIS A 83 -39.21 -13.64 4.19
C HIS A 83 -40.18 -13.66 5.37
N LYS A 84 -39.86 -12.99 6.48
CA LYS A 84 -40.78 -12.88 7.62
C LYS A 84 -42.05 -12.09 7.29
N PHE A 85 -41.95 -11.06 6.44
CA PHE A 85 -43.12 -10.27 6.03
C PHE A 85 -44.01 -11.01 5.02
N THR A 86 -43.42 -11.85 4.17
CA THR A 86 -44.17 -12.65 3.19
C THR A 86 -44.92 -13.81 3.87
N ASP A 87 -44.27 -14.56 4.78
CA ASP A 87 -44.93 -15.61 5.58
C ASP A 87 -46.09 -15.06 6.44
N GLY A 88 -46.00 -13.82 6.93
CA GLY A 88 -47.06 -13.19 7.72
C GLY A 88 -48.25 -12.65 6.91
N SER A 89 -48.16 -12.63 5.57
CA SER A 89 -49.19 -12.07 4.69
C SER A 89 -50.05 -13.13 3.96
N GLU A 90 -49.63 -14.40 3.97
CA GLU A 90 -50.38 -15.50 3.35
C GLU A 90 -51.51 -16.05 4.24
N ASP A 91 -51.51 -15.75 5.55
CA ASP A 91 -52.52 -16.23 6.51
C ASP A 91 -53.85 -15.41 6.53
N GLU A 92 -53.98 -14.32 5.77
CA GLU A 92 -55.20 -13.48 5.75
C GLU A 92 -56.15 -13.70 4.55
N THR A 93 -55.94 -14.72 3.70
CA THR A 93 -56.93 -15.06 2.66
C THR A 93 -57.94 -16.09 3.17
N HIS A 94 -58.87 -15.61 4.00
CA HIS A 94 -60.07 -16.35 4.39
C HIS A 94 -60.94 -16.57 3.13
N PRO A 95 -61.29 -17.82 2.75
CA PRO A 95 -62.19 -18.04 1.63
C PRO A 95 -63.59 -17.56 2.04
N ASP A 96 -64.10 -16.60 1.28
CA ASP A 96 -65.47 -16.12 1.35
C ASP A 96 -66.40 -17.30 1.15
N HIS A 97 -66.99 -17.79 2.24
CA HIS A 97 -67.90 -18.91 2.21
C HIS A 97 -69.28 -18.37 1.80
N ASP A 98 -69.45 -18.28 0.49
CA ASP A 98 -70.75 -18.30 -0.17
C ASP A 98 -71.59 -19.43 0.44
N LYS A 99 -72.68 -19.10 1.17
CA LYS A 99 -73.88 -19.94 1.34
C LYS A 99 -74.94 -19.32 2.28
N PHE A 100 -76.07 -19.01 1.63
CA PHE A 100 -77.46 -18.87 2.11
C PHE A 100 -77.90 -17.55 2.74
#